data_AF-T1B3Q5-F1
#
_entry.id   AF-T1B3Q5-F1
#
_cell.length_a   1.000
_cell.length_b   1.000
_cell.length_c   1.000
_cell.angle_alpha   90.00
_cell.angle_beta   90.00
_cell.angle_gamma   90.00
#
_symmetry.space_group_name_H-M   'P 1'
#
loop_
_entity.id
_entity.type
_entity.pdbx_description
1 polymer ?
#
loop_
_entity_poly.entity_id
_entity_poly.type
_entity_poly.pdbx_seq_one_letter_code
_entity_poly.pdbx_strand_id
1 'polypeptide(L)'
;MQAIARVNRVWRDKPGGLVVDYIGIGPELRRAIAEYANLTKAAEPPVDFIDSAVPMLVETVGVIRDMYHGFDYSRFRRSQQDMLAVLAPAANHIATFDPGDDGHGRNRGIKRYVDQTTRLARLQALCGTHPDAVALREEIGFFLAVRSMLVKATRT
;
A
#
# COMPACT_ATOMS: atom_id res chain seq x y z
N MET A 1 -11.70 16.13 -21.35
CA MET A 1 -11.96 14.71 -20.98
C MET A 1 -11.33 13.67 -21.90
N GLN A 2 -11.40 13.81 -23.24
CA GLN A 2 -10.91 12.77 -24.19
C GLN A 2 -9.45 12.33 -23.98
N ALA A 3 -8.55 13.26 -23.65
CA ALA A 3 -7.15 12.95 -23.37
C ALA A 3 -6.95 12.12 -22.09
N ILE A 4 -7.69 12.41 -21.01
CA ILE A 4 -7.62 11.65 -19.75
C ILE A 4 -8.22 10.24 -19.91
N ALA A 5 -9.29 10.10 -20.72
CA ALA A 5 -9.93 8.81 -20.93
C ALA A 5 -8.99 7.75 -21.53
N ARG A 6 -7.93 8.17 -22.24
CA ARG A 6 -6.87 7.28 -22.75
C ARG A 6 -6.14 6.55 -21.63
N VAL A 7 -5.94 7.20 -20.47
CA VAL A 7 -5.19 6.62 -19.35
C VAL A 7 -6.07 5.80 -18.39
N ASN A 8 -7.40 5.85 -18.50
CA ASN A 8 -8.32 5.18 -17.57
C ASN A 8 -8.82 3.79 -18.04
N ARG A 9 -8.09 3.10 -18.92
CA ARG A 9 -8.43 1.74 -19.34
C ARG A 9 -8.00 0.73 -18.27
N VAL A 10 -8.94 -0.08 -17.79
CA VAL A 10 -8.71 -1.12 -16.75
C VAL A 10 -7.84 -2.25 -17.33
N TRP A 11 -6.79 -2.63 -16.61
CA TRP A 11 -5.89 -3.72 -16.95
C TRP A 11 -5.35 -4.39 -15.69
N ARG A 12 -5.03 -5.70 -15.74
CA ARG A 12 -4.78 -6.56 -14.55
C ARG A 12 -3.81 -5.98 -13.52
N ASP A 13 -2.71 -5.38 -13.97
CA ASP A 13 -1.65 -4.84 -13.10
C ASP A 13 -1.55 -3.30 -13.16
N LYS A 14 -2.61 -2.63 -13.63
CA LYS A 14 -2.65 -1.16 -13.73
C LYS A 14 -3.58 -0.60 -12.64
N PRO A 15 -3.05 -0.18 -11.48
CA PRO A 15 -3.85 0.32 -10.37
C PRO A 15 -4.49 1.69 -10.68
N GLY A 16 -3.96 2.44 -11.64
CA GLY A 16 -4.50 3.74 -12.04
C GLY A 16 -3.84 4.33 -13.28
N GLY A 17 -4.36 5.48 -13.73
CA GLY A 17 -3.75 6.28 -14.80
C GLY A 17 -3.02 7.49 -14.21
N LEU A 18 -1.72 7.63 -14.49
CA LEU A 18 -0.95 8.81 -14.10
C LEU A 18 -1.02 9.88 -15.20
N VAL A 19 -1.35 11.11 -14.81
CA VAL A 19 -1.28 12.29 -15.68
C VAL A 19 -0.29 13.27 -15.05
N VAL A 20 0.72 13.68 -15.82
CA VAL A 20 1.74 14.65 -15.40
C VAL A 20 1.55 15.92 -16.22
N ASP A 21 1.37 17.04 -15.54
CA ASP A 21 1.19 18.35 -16.14
C ASP A 21 2.47 19.18 -16.00
N TYR A 22 3.03 19.57 -17.14
CA TYR A 22 4.24 20.40 -17.23
C TYR A 22 3.94 21.86 -17.57
N ILE A 23 2.68 22.19 -17.90
CA ILE A 23 2.26 23.54 -18.35
C ILE A 23 1.57 24.29 -17.21
N GLY A 24 0.98 23.57 -16.25
CA GLY A 24 0.30 24.15 -15.09
C GLY A 24 -1.21 24.31 -15.26
N ILE A 25 -1.83 23.54 -16.14
CA ILE A 25 -3.28 23.47 -16.39
C ILE A 25 -4.05 22.61 -15.36
N GLY A 26 -3.38 22.10 -14.33
CA GLY A 26 -3.96 21.25 -13.29
C GLY A 26 -5.24 21.81 -12.64
N PRO A 27 -5.32 23.10 -12.25
CA PRO A 27 -6.53 23.69 -11.68
C PRO A 27 -7.73 23.66 -12.64
N GLU A 28 -7.53 24.02 -13.91
CA GLU A 28 -8.56 24.01 -14.95
C GLU A 28 -9.01 22.58 -15.24
N LEU A 29 -8.07 21.63 -15.25
CA LEU A 29 -8.36 20.21 -15.43
C LEU A 29 -9.22 19.65 -14.29
N ARG A 30 -8.88 19.99 -13.04
CA ARG A 30 -9.67 19.62 -11.85
C ARG A 30 -11.10 20.16 -11.95
N ARG A 31 -11.25 21.43 -12.32
CA ARG A 31 -12.57 22.05 -12.51
C ARG A 31 -13.39 21.36 -13.59
N ALA A 32 -12.78 21.04 -14.74
CA ALA A 32 -13.44 20.33 -15.83
C ALA A 32 -13.85 18.90 -15.46
N ILE A 33 -13.05 18.20 -14.64
CA ILE A 33 -13.40 16.88 -14.11
C ILE A 33 -14.59 16.98 -13.14
N ALA A 34 -14.59 17.96 -12.23
CA ALA A 34 -15.67 18.15 -11.27
C ALA A 34 -17.01 18.49 -11.96
N GLU A 35 -16.98 19.34 -12.99
CA GLU A 35 -18.15 19.65 -13.81
C GLU A 35 -18.73 18.41 -14.50
N TYR A 36 -17.87 17.55 -15.05
CA TYR A 36 -18.28 16.27 -15.64
C TYR A 36 -18.82 15.26 -14.60
N ALA A 37 -18.21 15.18 -13.42
CA ALA A 37 -18.65 14.29 -12.34
C ALA A 37 -20.04 14.70 -11.82
N ASN A 38 -20.30 16.00 -11.68
CA ASN A 38 -21.61 16.54 -11.30
C ASN A 38 -22.69 16.21 -12.33
N LEU A 39 -22.36 16.23 -13.63
CA LEU A 39 -23.28 15.81 -14.70
C LEU A 39 -23.61 14.31 -14.64
N THR A 40 -22.72 13.49 -14.10
CA THR A 40 -22.91 12.03 -13.99
C THR A 40 -23.49 11.59 -12.63
N LYS A 41 -23.80 12.53 -11.72
CA LYS A 41 -24.22 12.26 -10.33
C LYS A 41 -23.26 11.33 -9.58
N ALA A 42 -21.97 11.33 -9.93
CA ALA A 42 -20.97 10.60 -9.17
C ALA A 42 -20.79 11.29 -7.80
N ALA A 43 -20.90 10.52 -6.71
CA ALA A 43 -20.99 11.06 -5.35
C ALA A 43 -19.71 11.75 -4.85
N GLU A 44 -18.55 11.47 -5.46
CA GLU A 44 -17.25 11.96 -4.97
C GLU A 44 -16.38 12.49 -6.12
N PRO A 45 -15.77 13.68 -5.97
CA PRO A 45 -14.76 14.19 -6.90
C PRO A 45 -13.55 13.25 -6.94
N PRO A 46 -13.04 12.83 -8.12
CA PRO A 46 -11.90 11.92 -8.25
C PRO A 46 -10.57 12.43 -7.65
N VAL A 47 -10.52 13.69 -7.21
CA VAL A 47 -9.29 14.41 -6.89
C VAL A 47 -8.98 14.35 -5.38
N ASP A 48 -9.99 14.24 -4.53
CA ASP A 48 -9.86 14.26 -3.07
C ASP A 48 -9.41 12.90 -2.48
N PHE A 49 -9.22 11.90 -3.33
CA PHE A 49 -8.81 10.55 -2.92
C PHE A 49 -7.33 10.44 -2.51
N ILE A 50 -6.46 11.31 -3.01
CA ILE A 50 -5.02 11.23 -2.67
C ILE A 50 -4.77 11.73 -1.25
N ASP A 51 -5.32 12.90 -0.90
CA ASP A 51 -5.12 13.51 0.42
C ASP A 51 -5.80 12.71 1.53
N SER A 52 -6.89 12.00 1.21
CA SER A 52 -7.53 11.05 2.15
C SER A 52 -6.79 9.72 2.25
N ALA A 53 -6.07 9.28 1.22
CA ALA A 53 -5.33 8.01 1.22
C ALA A 53 -4.01 8.05 2.00
N VAL A 54 -3.35 9.22 2.10
CA VAL A 54 -2.07 9.35 2.83
C VAL A 54 -2.24 9.04 4.33
N PRO A 55 -3.23 9.62 5.06
CA PRO A 55 -3.48 9.26 6.46
C PRO A 55 -3.74 7.76 6.63
N MET A 56 -4.52 7.14 5.74
CA MET A 56 -4.79 5.70 5.80
C MET A 56 -3.53 4.86 5.58
N LEU A 57 -2.60 5.32 4.72
CA LEU A 57 -1.33 4.65 4.50
C LEU A 57 -0.47 4.70 5.76
N VAL A 58 -0.34 5.86 6.38
CA VAL A 58 0.43 6.06 7.61
C VAL A 58 -0.16 5.22 8.76
N GLU A 59 -1.48 5.22 8.91
CA GLU A 59 -2.19 4.37 9.89
C GLU A 59 -1.93 2.88 9.63
N THR A 60 -2.02 2.43 8.38
CA THR A 60 -1.78 1.03 8.02
C THR A 60 -0.33 0.62 8.33
N VAL A 61 0.65 1.50 8.08
CA VAL A 61 2.04 1.29 8.50
C VAL A 61 2.16 1.20 10.02
N GLY A 62 1.44 2.04 10.77
CA GLY A 62 1.35 1.96 12.23
C GLY A 62 0.83 0.60 12.71
N VAL A 63 -0.29 0.14 12.14
CA VAL A 63 -0.84 -1.18 12.48
C VAL A 63 0.17 -2.31 12.22
N ILE A 64 0.92 -2.25 11.11
CA ILE A 64 1.94 -3.26 10.81
C ILE A 64 3.13 -3.16 11.77
N ARG A 65 3.54 -1.95 12.16
CA ARG A 65 4.56 -1.73 13.21
C ARG A 65 4.16 -2.37 14.53
N ASP A 66 2.91 -2.22 14.93
CA ASP A 66 2.40 -2.82 16.17
C ASP A 66 2.43 -4.36 16.12
N MET A 67 2.31 -4.95 14.93
CA MET A 67 2.47 -6.41 14.75
C MET A 67 3.92 -6.89 14.97
N TYR A 68 4.90 -5.97 14.93
CA TYR A 68 6.30 -6.24 15.25
C TYR A 68 6.65 -5.85 16.69
N HIS A 69 5.68 -5.59 17.56
CA HIS A 69 5.96 -5.25 18.95
C HIS A 69 6.81 -6.34 19.63
N GLY A 70 7.96 -5.96 20.19
CA GLY A 70 8.93 -6.88 20.78
C GLY A 70 9.94 -7.48 19.79
N PHE A 71 9.88 -7.10 18.50
CA PHE A 71 10.86 -7.47 17.48
C PHE A 71 11.45 -6.24 16.79
N ASP A 72 12.75 -6.02 16.97
CA ASP A 72 13.46 -4.92 16.30
C ASP A 72 13.85 -5.32 14.88
N TYR A 73 13.12 -4.80 13.89
CA TYR A 73 13.44 -4.98 12.47
C TYR A 73 14.29 -3.84 11.90
N SER A 74 14.63 -2.80 12.66
CA SER A 74 15.28 -1.54 12.18
C SER A 74 16.55 -1.75 11.36
N ARG A 75 17.25 -2.88 11.57
CA ARG A 75 18.44 -3.29 10.83
C ARG A 75 18.21 -3.39 9.32
N PHE A 76 16.96 -3.53 8.86
CA PHE A 76 16.64 -3.58 7.43
C PHE A 76 17.14 -2.38 6.62
N ARG A 77 17.33 -1.21 7.27
CA ARG A 77 17.82 0.01 6.60
C ARG A 77 19.34 0.14 6.53
N ARG A 78 20.10 -0.74 7.20
CA ARG A 78 21.56 -0.58 7.35
C ARG A 78 22.32 -1.00 6.10
N SER A 79 21.99 -2.18 5.57
CA SER A 79 22.63 -2.75 4.38
C SER A 79 21.72 -3.81 3.76
N GLN A 80 21.99 -4.18 2.51
CA GLN A 80 21.28 -5.28 1.86
C GLN A 80 21.51 -6.62 2.59
N GLN A 81 22.70 -6.85 3.16
CA GLN A 81 23.00 -8.04 3.93
C GLN A 81 22.18 -8.09 5.22
N ASP A 82 22.09 -6.97 5.95
CA ASP A 82 21.27 -6.86 7.16
C ASP A 82 19.77 -7.01 6.86
N MET A 83 19.31 -6.44 5.74
CA MET A 83 17.94 -6.63 5.27
C MET A 83 17.62 -8.11 5.05
N LEU A 84 18.48 -8.83 4.31
CA LEU A 84 18.28 -10.26 4.08
C LEU A 84 18.34 -11.07 5.38
N ALA A 85 19.22 -10.70 6.30
CA ALA A 85 19.37 -11.36 7.59
C ALA A 85 18.14 -11.18 8.50
N VAL A 86 17.44 -10.04 8.43
CA VAL A 86 16.28 -9.77 9.30
C VAL A 86 14.95 -10.26 8.71
N LEU A 87 14.87 -10.51 7.40
CA LEU A 87 13.64 -10.98 6.74
C LEU A 87 13.07 -12.29 7.30
N ALA A 88 13.91 -13.31 7.44
CA ALA A 88 13.46 -14.61 7.96
C ALA A 88 13.05 -14.56 9.45
N PRO A 89 13.84 -13.94 10.35
CA PRO A 89 13.41 -13.69 11.73
C PRO A 89 12.12 -12.88 11.83
N ALA A 90 11.95 -11.85 10.99
CA ALA A 90 10.74 -11.04 10.93
C ALA A 90 9.51 -11.88 10.54
N ALA A 91 9.62 -12.70 9.50
CA ALA A 91 8.56 -13.62 9.10
C ALA A 91 8.21 -14.61 10.22
N ASN A 92 9.22 -15.14 10.92
CA ASN A 92 8.99 -16.06 12.03
C ASN A 92 8.28 -15.37 13.21
N HIS A 93 8.63 -14.13 13.53
CA HIS A 93 7.92 -13.33 14.54
C HIS A 93 6.43 -13.16 14.16
N ILE A 94 6.15 -12.77 12.91
CA ILE A 94 4.76 -12.65 12.41
C ILE A 94 4.00 -13.99 12.45
N ALA A 95 4.67 -15.12 12.24
CA ALA A 95 4.05 -16.42 12.34
C ALA A 95 3.73 -16.84 13.79
N THR A 96 4.39 -16.24 14.78
CA THR A 96 4.35 -16.70 16.18
C THR A 96 3.66 -15.74 17.15
N PHE A 97 3.49 -14.46 16.82
CA PHE A 97 2.87 -13.49 17.73
C PHE A 97 1.37 -13.75 17.97
N ASP A 98 0.67 -14.34 17.00
CA ASP A 98 -0.74 -14.75 17.11
C ASP A 98 -0.96 -16.07 16.36
N PRO A 99 -0.58 -17.21 16.96
CA PRO A 99 -0.59 -18.52 16.31
C PRO A 99 -1.99 -19.15 16.27
N GLY A 100 -3.03 -18.47 16.76
CA GLY A 100 -4.39 -18.98 16.78
C GLY A 100 -4.93 -19.26 15.38
N ASP A 101 -5.92 -20.14 15.28
CA ASP A 101 -6.64 -20.39 14.04
C ASP A 101 -7.57 -19.21 13.71
N ASP A 102 -7.67 -18.85 12.43
CA ASP A 102 -8.64 -17.89 11.90
C ASP A 102 -10.05 -18.47 11.70
N GLY A 103 -10.26 -19.74 12.06
CA GLY A 103 -11.49 -20.49 11.83
C GLY A 103 -11.52 -21.24 10.50
N HIS A 104 -10.44 -21.18 9.72
CA HIS A 104 -10.29 -21.82 8.42
C HIS A 104 -8.97 -22.62 8.31
N GLY A 105 -8.33 -22.95 9.43
CA GLY A 105 -7.06 -23.67 9.45
C GLY A 105 -5.85 -22.82 9.11
N ARG A 106 -5.97 -21.48 9.12
CA ARG A 106 -4.86 -20.57 8.85
C ARG A 106 -4.44 -19.85 10.13
N ASN A 107 -3.14 -19.61 10.25
CA ASN A 107 -2.59 -18.80 11.33
C ASN A 107 -3.13 -17.36 11.25
N ARG A 108 -3.77 -16.92 12.34
CA ARG A 108 -4.44 -15.62 12.46
C ARG A 108 -3.47 -14.46 12.30
N GLY A 109 -2.28 -14.56 12.88
CA GLY A 109 -1.22 -13.57 12.74
C GLY A 109 -0.75 -13.39 11.30
N ILE A 110 -0.50 -14.51 10.61
CA ILE A 110 -0.13 -14.50 9.19
C ILE A 110 -1.25 -13.90 8.33
N LYS A 111 -2.50 -14.32 8.56
CA LYS A 111 -3.66 -13.78 7.83
C LYS A 111 -3.78 -12.28 8.02
N ARG A 112 -3.74 -11.79 9.26
CA ARG A 112 -3.82 -10.37 9.58
C ARG A 112 -2.70 -9.60 8.87
N TYR A 113 -1.48 -10.14 8.84
CA TYR A 113 -0.34 -9.49 8.20
C TYR A 113 -0.52 -9.38 6.69
N VAL A 114 -0.97 -10.47 6.05
CA VAL A 114 -1.24 -10.51 4.60
C VAL A 114 -2.37 -9.54 4.22
N ASP A 115 -3.40 -9.44 5.04
CA ASP A 115 -4.53 -8.52 4.81
C ASP A 115 -4.06 -7.05 4.92
N GLN A 116 -3.32 -6.69 5.98
CA GLN A 116 -2.79 -5.33 6.16
C GLN A 116 -1.79 -4.93 5.08
N THR A 117 -0.86 -5.81 4.72
CA THR A 117 0.12 -5.54 3.65
C THR A 117 -0.52 -5.46 2.26
N THR A 118 -1.63 -6.18 2.03
CA THR A 118 -2.42 -6.05 0.80
C THR A 118 -3.14 -4.70 0.74
N ARG A 119 -3.71 -4.23 1.86
CA ARG A 119 -4.26 -2.86 1.98
C ARG A 119 -3.17 -1.81 1.74
N LEU A 120 -2.01 -1.97 2.37
CA LEU A 120 -0.86 -1.08 2.23
C LEU A 120 -0.39 -0.97 0.77
N ALA A 121 -0.29 -2.10 0.06
CA ALA A 121 0.12 -2.09 -1.35
C ALA A 121 -0.84 -1.28 -2.25
N ARG A 122 -2.15 -1.36 -1.98
CA ARG A 122 -3.16 -0.57 -2.71
C ARG A 122 -3.04 0.92 -2.41
N LEU A 123 -2.86 1.26 -1.13
CA LEU A 123 -2.67 2.66 -0.70
C LEU A 123 -1.39 3.24 -1.31
N GLN A 124 -0.27 2.50 -1.29
CA GLN A 124 0.99 2.93 -1.89
C GLN A 124 0.86 3.15 -3.40
N ALA A 125 0.06 2.35 -4.10
CA ALA A 125 -0.21 2.55 -5.52
C ALA A 125 -1.04 3.81 -5.80
N LEU A 126 -1.86 4.25 -4.85
CA LEU A 126 -2.75 5.42 -4.97
C LEU A 126 -2.03 6.73 -4.62
N CYS A 127 -1.25 6.76 -3.53
CA CYS A 127 -0.62 7.98 -3.02
C CYS A 127 0.92 7.93 -3.01
N GLY A 128 1.55 6.96 -3.68
CA GLY A 128 3.01 6.75 -3.64
C GLY A 128 3.89 7.87 -4.20
N THR A 129 3.30 8.89 -4.82
CA THR A 129 3.96 10.14 -5.25
C THR A 129 3.94 11.24 -4.18
N HIS A 130 3.14 11.10 -3.13
CA HIS A 130 3.08 12.05 -2.02
C HIS A 130 4.36 11.97 -1.15
N PRO A 131 4.93 13.09 -0.67
CA PRO A 131 6.17 13.09 0.10
C PRO A 131 6.19 12.12 1.28
N ASP A 132 5.09 12.04 2.04
CA ASP A 132 4.99 11.11 3.19
C ASP A 132 5.03 9.63 2.78
N ALA A 133 4.40 9.29 1.65
CA ALA A 133 4.43 7.93 1.11
C ALA A 133 5.80 7.58 0.51
N VAL A 134 6.53 8.58 -0.01
CA VAL A 134 7.92 8.43 -0.45
C VAL A 134 8.83 8.11 0.73
N ALA A 135 8.67 8.82 1.86
CA ALA A 135 9.48 8.61 3.07
C ALA A 135 9.33 7.21 3.68
N LEU A 136 8.18 6.55 3.47
CA LEU A 136 7.88 5.21 3.97
C LEU A 136 8.21 4.09 2.96
N ARG A 137 8.60 4.42 1.74
CA ARG A 137 8.70 3.47 0.61
C ARG A 137 9.60 2.26 0.90
N GLU A 138 10.76 2.47 1.51
CA GLU A 138 11.69 1.38 1.84
C GLU A 138 11.10 0.41 2.87
N GLU A 139 10.43 0.94 3.89
CA GLU A 139 9.79 0.16 4.95
C GLU A 139 8.59 -0.63 4.40
N ILE A 140 7.80 -0.01 3.53
CA ILE A 140 6.72 -0.68 2.80
C ILE A 140 7.30 -1.82 1.97
N GLY A 141 8.42 -1.59 1.26
CA GLY A 141 9.12 -2.62 0.51
C GLY A 141 9.54 -3.81 1.38
N PHE A 142 10.09 -3.54 2.56
CA PHE A 142 10.44 -4.56 3.54
C PHE A 142 9.21 -5.40 3.96
N PHE A 143 8.10 -4.76 4.30
CA PHE A 143 6.87 -5.47 4.70
C PHE A 143 6.31 -6.35 3.58
N LEU A 144 6.36 -5.87 2.33
CA LEU A 144 5.93 -6.66 1.18
C LEU A 144 6.85 -7.87 0.93
N ALA A 145 8.14 -7.75 1.21
CA ALA A 145 9.08 -8.86 1.13
C ALA A 145 8.77 -9.95 2.18
N VAL A 146 8.51 -9.57 3.44
CA VAL A 146 8.08 -10.51 4.50
C VAL A 146 6.77 -11.19 4.11
N ARG A 147 5.79 -10.44 3.60
CA ARG A 147 4.52 -10.99 3.09
C ARG A 147 4.77 -12.06 2.02
N SER A 148 5.64 -11.78 1.05
CA SER A 148 5.99 -12.73 0.00
C SER A 148 6.61 -14.02 0.55
N MET A 149 7.41 -13.95 1.61
CA MET A 149 7.95 -15.15 2.27
C MET A 149 6.86 -15.97 2.95
N LEU A 150 5.99 -15.32 3.73
CA LEU A 150 4.89 -15.97 4.45
C LEU A 150 3.90 -16.67 3.52
N VAL A 151 3.50 -16.00 2.43
CA VAL A 151 2.58 -16.56 1.43
C VAL A 151 3.20 -17.76 0.70
N LYS A 152 4.51 -17.75 0.44
CA LYS A 152 5.20 -18.89 -0.16
C LYS A 152 5.27 -20.08 0.81
N ALA A 153 5.55 -19.82 2.09
CA ALA A 153 5.63 -20.87 3.10
C ALA A 153 4.29 -21.55 3.39
N THR A 154 3.16 -20.83 3.28
CA THR A 154 1.81 -21.32 3.62
C THR A 154 1.02 -21.88 2.43
N ARG A 155 1.54 -21.82 1.21
CA ARG A 155 0.91 -22.36 -0.02
C ARG A 155 1.29 -23.82 -0.34
N THR A 156 1.92 -24.52 0.61
CA THR A 156 2.23 -25.96 0.52
C THR A 156 1.18 -26.74 1.29
#